data_AF-A0A853EWX4-F1
#
_entry.id   AF-A0A853EWX4-F1
#
_cell.length_a   1.000
_cell.length_b   1.000
_cell.length_c   1.000
_cell.angle_alpha   90.00
_cell.angle_beta   90.00
_cell.angle_gamma   90.00
#
_symmetry.space_group_name_H-M   'P 1'
#
loop_
_entity.id
_entity.type
_entity.pdbx_description
1 polymer ?
#
loop_
_entity_poly.entity_id
_entity_poly.type
_entity_poly.pdbx_seq_one_letter_code
_entity_poly.pdbx_strand_id
1 'polypeptide(L)'
;MDKATYAVEVVRDGRWWVFEIPELGTGGQATSLSEVEHEAQGVAAMWLDVPPESISVDVSVRTPESVLAEWRQAALDEEQARVAQVQAAARRRAAVDALLEQGWTVIDTSYVLGISKQRVYQLSTVRDRERSSAPRRRAAG
;
A
#
# COMPACT_ATOMS: atom_id res chain seq x y z
N MET A 1 -11.52 6.07 -34.68
CA MET A 1 -12.43 4.92 -34.79
C MET A 1 -12.52 4.33 -33.41
N ASP A 2 -13.72 4.33 -32.84
CA ASP A 2 -13.95 3.70 -31.54
C ASP A 2 -13.81 2.19 -31.72
N LYS A 3 -12.99 1.55 -30.89
CA LYS A 3 -12.80 0.11 -30.90
C LYS A 3 -14.00 -0.54 -30.23
N ALA A 4 -14.52 -1.62 -30.80
CA ALA A 4 -15.54 -2.43 -30.13
C ALA A 4 -14.88 -3.12 -28.92
N THR A 5 -15.44 -2.92 -27.73
CA THR A 5 -14.91 -3.52 -26.49
C THR A 5 -15.81 -4.67 -26.06
N TYR A 6 -15.23 -5.85 -25.87
CA TYR A 6 -15.95 -7.05 -25.44
C TYR A 6 -15.53 -7.48 -24.03
N ALA A 7 -16.50 -7.85 -23.20
CA ALA A 7 -16.22 -8.43 -21.90
C ALA A 7 -15.65 -9.86 -22.04
N VAL A 8 -14.65 -10.18 -21.22
CA VAL A 8 -13.98 -11.47 -21.18
C VAL A 8 -14.00 -12.00 -19.76
N GLU A 9 -14.64 -13.15 -19.53
CA GLU A 9 -14.71 -13.78 -18.22
C GLU A 9 -13.68 -14.91 -18.14
N VAL A 10 -12.83 -14.89 -17.11
CA VAL A 10 -11.69 -15.81 -16.99
C VAL A 10 -11.79 -16.65 -15.73
N VAL A 11 -11.51 -17.94 -15.85
CA VAL A 11 -11.36 -18.89 -14.74
C VAL A 11 -10.02 -19.60 -14.81
N ARG A 12 -9.50 -20.00 -13.66
CA ARG A 12 -8.38 -20.93 -13.60
C ARG A 12 -8.91 -22.35 -13.72
N ASP A 13 -8.45 -23.10 -14.72
CA ASP A 13 -8.75 -24.52 -14.90
C ASP A 13 -7.45 -25.33 -15.04
N GLY A 14 -7.10 -26.04 -13.97
CA GLY A 14 -5.83 -26.77 -13.86
C GLY A 14 -4.62 -25.87 -14.13
N ARG A 15 -3.91 -26.14 -15.24
CA ARG A 15 -2.73 -25.38 -15.66
C ARG A 15 -3.04 -24.18 -16.56
N TRP A 16 -4.27 -24.07 -17.05
CA TRP A 16 -4.69 -23.09 -18.05
C TRP A 16 -5.55 -21.99 -17.44
N TRP A 17 -5.59 -20.86 -18.12
CA TRP A 17 -6.61 -19.84 -17.93
C TRP A 17 -7.63 -19.98 -19.05
N VAL A 18 -8.85 -20.37 -18.71
CA VAL A 18 -9.94 -20.51 -19.67
C VAL A 18 -10.73 -19.22 -19.64
N PHE A 19 -11.01 -18.66 -20.81
CA PHE A 19 -11.77 -17.43 -20.95
C PHE A 19 -12.95 -17.58 -21.91
N GLU A 20 -14.00 -16.83 -21.62
CA GLU A 20 -15.21 -16.75 -22.42
C GLU A 20 -15.47 -15.29 -22.83
N ILE A 21 -16.00 -15.09 -24.04
CA ILE A 21 -16.46 -13.81 -24.56
C ILE A 21 -17.99 -13.93 -24.71
N PRO A 22 -18.78 -13.62 -23.65
CA PRO A 22 -20.19 -14.00 -23.60
C PRO A 22 -21.02 -13.45 -24.76
N GLU A 23 -20.76 -12.21 -25.17
CA GLU A 23 -21.46 -11.54 -26.26
C GLU A 23 -21.26 -12.23 -27.62
N LEU A 24 -20.11 -12.89 -27.81
CA LEU A 24 -19.78 -13.61 -29.04
C LEU A 24 -20.09 -15.10 -28.96
N GLY A 25 -20.43 -15.62 -27.78
CA GLY A 25 -20.67 -17.06 -27.55
C GLY A 25 -19.45 -17.93 -27.85
N THR A 26 -18.25 -17.38 -27.75
CA THR A 26 -16.98 -18.06 -28.05
C THR A 26 -15.97 -17.81 -26.93
N GLY A 27 -14.84 -18.50 -26.96
CA GLY A 27 -13.82 -18.43 -25.91
C GLY A 27 -12.56 -19.17 -26.31
N GLY A 28 -11.64 -19.25 -25.36
CA GLY A 28 -10.34 -19.88 -25.58
C GLY A 28 -9.61 -20.16 -24.27
N GLN A 29 -8.31 -20.40 -24.38
CA GLN A 29 -7.46 -20.65 -23.23
C GLN A 29 -6.08 -20.04 -23.44
N ALA A 30 -5.43 -19.65 -22.34
CA ALA A 30 -4.07 -19.11 -22.31
C ALA A 30 -3.22 -19.82 -21.26
N THR A 31 -1.89 -19.85 -21.43
CA THR A 31 -1.00 -20.47 -20.44
C THR A 31 -0.81 -19.59 -19.21
N SER A 32 -0.87 -18.27 -19.40
CA SER A 32 -0.72 -17.26 -18.36
C SER A 32 -1.89 -16.27 -18.38
N LEU A 33 -2.16 -15.63 -17.24
CA LEU A 33 -3.24 -14.64 -17.16
C LEU A 33 -2.93 -13.40 -18.01
N SER A 34 -1.65 -13.05 -18.11
CA SER A 34 -1.16 -11.95 -18.96
C SER A 34 -1.36 -12.16 -20.45
N GLU A 35 -1.52 -13.40 -20.90
CA GLU A 35 -1.80 -13.72 -22.32
C GLU A 35 -3.28 -13.59 -22.67
N VAL A 36 -4.19 -13.65 -21.69
CA VAL A 36 -5.64 -13.74 -21.94
C VAL A 36 -6.17 -12.57 -22.77
N GLU A 37 -5.70 -11.35 -22.51
CA GLU A 37 -6.11 -10.17 -23.28
C GLU A 37 -5.80 -10.34 -24.77
N HIS A 38 -4.58 -10.76 -25.10
CA HIS A 38 -4.13 -10.95 -26.47
C HIS A 38 -4.88 -12.09 -27.16
N GLU A 39 -5.01 -13.23 -26.48
CA GLU A 39 -5.70 -14.41 -27.02
C GLU A 39 -7.19 -14.13 -27.24
N ALA A 40 -7.86 -13.46 -26.30
CA ALA A 40 -9.27 -13.11 -26.44
C ALA A 40 -9.52 -12.10 -27.55
N GLN A 41 -8.63 -11.10 -27.70
CA GLN A 41 -8.68 -10.15 -28.83
C GLN A 41 -8.55 -10.88 -30.16
N GLY A 42 -7.60 -11.82 -30.28
CA GLY A 42 -7.40 -12.64 -31.47
C GLY A 42 -8.62 -13.50 -31.81
N VAL A 43 -9.20 -14.17 -30.81
CA VAL A 43 -10.42 -14.98 -30.97
C VAL A 43 -11.60 -14.13 -31.43
N ALA A 44 -11.84 -12.97 -30.82
CA ALA A 44 -12.93 -12.07 -31.18
C ALA A 44 -12.77 -11.52 -32.61
N ALA A 45 -11.55 -11.10 -32.98
CA ALA A 45 -11.24 -10.57 -34.30
C ALA A 45 -11.44 -11.63 -35.39
N MET A 46 -10.97 -12.86 -35.15
CA MET A 46 -11.18 -14.00 -36.03
C MET A 46 -12.68 -14.32 -36.17
N TRP A 47 -13.43 -14.31 -35.06
CA TRP A 47 -14.87 -14.63 -35.05
C TRP A 47 -15.71 -13.61 -35.84
N LEU A 48 -15.32 -12.33 -35.77
CA LEU A 48 -16.02 -11.22 -36.42
C LEU A 48 -15.50 -10.91 -37.84
N ASP A 49 -14.44 -11.59 -38.27
CA ASP A 49 -13.73 -11.34 -39.54
C ASP A 49 -13.28 -9.87 -39.67
N VAL A 50 -12.66 -9.34 -38.62
CA VAL A 50 -12.13 -7.97 -38.55
C VAL A 50 -10.68 -7.94 -38.10
N PRO A 51 -9.93 -6.84 -38.37
CA PRO A 51 -8.57 -6.70 -37.86
C PRO A 51 -8.55 -6.67 -36.31
N PRO A 52 -7.61 -7.35 -35.63
CA PRO A 52 -7.51 -7.36 -34.16
C PRO A 52 -7.44 -5.98 -33.54
N GLU A 53 -6.84 -5.01 -34.23
CA GLU A 53 -6.63 -3.66 -33.75
C GLU A 53 -7.95 -2.88 -33.62
N SER A 54 -9.02 -3.35 -34.27
CA SER A 54 -10.37 -2.82 -34.14
C SER A 54 -11.12 -3.31 -32.88
N ILE A 55 -10.55 -4.32 -32.20
CA ILE A 55 -11.10 -4.95 -31.01
C ILE A 55 -10.34 -4.48 -29.77
N SER A 56 -11.09 -4.18 -28.72
CA SER A 56 -10.62 -4.09 -27.34
C SER A 56 -11.33 -5.16 -26.51
N VAL A 57 -10.72 -5.58 -25.42
CA VAL A 57 -11.35 -6.52 -24.48
C VAL A 57 -11.23 -5.98 -23.06
N ASP A 58 -12.22 -6.29 -22.23
CA ASP A 58 -12.22 -6.00 -20.80
C ASP A 58 -12.22 -7.32 -20.03
N VAL A 59 -11.10 -7.61 -19.36
CA VAL A 59 -10.84 -8.92 -18.76
C VAL A 59 -11.22 -8.93 -17.29
N SER A 60 -12.19 -9.78 -16.94
CA SER A 60 -12.63 -10.03 -15.57
C SER A 60 -12.29 -11.45 -15.14
N VAL A 61 -11.44 -11.57 -14.11
CA VAL A 61 -11.02 -12.86 -13.56
C VAL A 61 -11.91 -13.25 -12.40
N ARG A 62 -12.59 -14.38 -12.51
CA ARG A 62 -13.37 -14.96 -11.41
C ARG A 62 -12.42 -15.33 -10.27
N THR A 63 -12.42 -14.49 -9.25
CA THR A 63 -11.62 -14.63 -8.04
C THR A 63 -12.58 -14.73 -6.85
N PRO A 64 -12.31 -15.56 -5.84
CA PRO A 64 -13.17 -15.61 -4.66
C PRO A 64 -13.26 -14.23 -3.99
N GLU A 65 -14.47 -13.69 -3.88
CA GLU A 65 -14.68 -12.35 -3.32
C GLU A 65 -14.15 -12.22 -1.88
N SER A 66 -14.18 -13.31 -1.11
CA SER A 66 -13.59 -13.34 0.24
C SER A 66 -12.09 -13.03 0.23
N VAL A 67 -11.34 -13.50 -0.76
CA VAL A 67 -9.89 -13.25 -0.86
C VAL A 67 -9.63 -11.79 -1.21
N LEU A 68 -10.41 -11.22 -2.14
CA LEU A 68 -10.32 -9.81 -2.48
C LEU A 68 -10.73 -8.92 -1.31
N ALA A 69 -11.74 -9.32 -0.55
CA ALA A 69 -12.17 -8.61 0.65
C ALA A 69 -11.08 -8.59 1.72
N GLU A 70 -10.45 -9.73 2.03
CA GLU A 70 -9.33 -9.82 2.96
C GLU A 70 -8.15 -8.94 2.52
N TRP A 71 -7.80 -8.94 1.24
CA TRP A 71 -6.76 -8.06 0.70
C TRP A 71 -7.09 -6.58 0.89
N ARG A 72 -8.34 -6.17 0.64
CA ARG A 72 -8.79 -4.79 0.87
C ARG A 72 -8.81 -4.43 2.35
N GLN A 73 -9.20 -5.36 3.23
CA GLN A 73 -9.15 -5.13 4.68
C GLN A 73 -7.71 -4.93 5.17
N ALA A 74 -6.76 -5.73 4.70
CA ALA A 74 -5.35 -5.56 5.04
C ALA A 74 -4.83 -4.15 4.70
N ALA A 75 -5.21 -3.61 3.54
CA ALA A 75 -4.84 -2.23 3.16
C ALA A 75 -5.45 -1.17 4.10
N LEU A 76 -6.68 -1.39 4.59
CA LEU A 76 -7.31 -0.50 5.57
C LEU A 76 -6.61 -0.60 6.93
N ASP A 77 -6.27 -1.80 7.37
CA ASP A 77 -5.56 -2.06 8.62
C ASP A 77 -4.16 -1.43 8.61
N GLU A 78 -3.44 -1.50 7.49
CA GLU A 78 -2.14 -0.83 7.30
C GLU A 78 -2.25 0.68 7.47
N GLU A 79 -3.29 1.30 6.91
CA GLU A 79 -3.52 2.74 7.05
C GLU A 79 -3.85 3.12 8.49
N GLN A 80 -4.72 2.35 9.14
CA GLN A 80 -5.04 2.56 10.56
C GLN A 80 -3.80 2.38 11.45
N ALA A 81 -2.99 1.36 11.19
CA ALA A 81 -1.76 1.11 11.91
C ALA A 81 -0.78 2.28 11.72
N ARG A 82 -0.65 2.84 10.51
CA ARG A 82 0.20 4.00 10.23
C ARG A 82 -0.23 5.21 11.06
N VAL A 83 -1.52 5.51 11.10
CA VAL A 83 -2.07 6.60 11.94
C VAL A 83 -1.79 6.34 13.42
N ALA A 84 -2.07 5.12 13.90
CA ALA A 84 -1.84 4.73 15.28
C ALA A 84 -0.36 4.84 15.69
N GLN A 85 0.58 4.47 14.80
CA GLN A 85 2.02 4.59 15.04
C GLN A 85 2.46 6.06 15.16
N VAL A 86 1.96 6.94 14.29
CA VAL A 86 2.23 8.38 14.38
C VAL A 86 1.74 8.95 15.71
N GLN A 87 0.51 8.60 16.10
CA GLN A 87 -0.08 9.05 17.37
C GLN A 87 0.69 8.49 18.58
N ALA A 88 1.06 7.22 18.56
CA ALA A 88 1.86 6.61 19.62
C ALA A 88 3.23 7.27 19.75
N ALA A 89 3.88 7.59 18.63
CA ALA A 89 5.16 8.32 18.64
C ALA A 89 5.02 9.73 19.22
N ALA A 90 3.97 10.47 18.86
CA ALA A 90 3.69 11.79 19.41
C ALA A 90 3.44 11.74 20.93
N ARG A 91 2.60 10.81 21.39
CA ARG A 91 2.32 10.60 22.83
C ARG A 91 3.57 10.23 23.63
N ARG A 92 4.44 9.37 23.07
CA ARG A 92 5.71 9.01 23.72
C ARG A 92 6.64 10.20 23.90
N ARG A 93 6.78 11.06 22.87
CA ARG A 93 7.59 12.29 22.98
C ARG A 93 7.01 13.23 24.03
N ALA A 94 5.70 13.47 24.00
CA ALA A 94 5.03 14.33 24.98
C ALA A 94 5.22 13.84 26.43
N ALA A 95 5.15 12.52 26.67
CA ALA A 95 5.39 11.95 27.99
C ALA A 95 6.83 12.14 28.47
N VAL A 96 7.82 11.98 27.58
CA VAL A 96 9.23 12.23 27.89
C VAL A 96 9.45 13.71 28.21
N ASP A 97 8.97 14.61 27.35
CA ASP A 97 9.14 16.05 27.54
C ASP A 97 8.46 16.54 28.84
N ALA A 98 7.25 16.04 29.15
CA ALA A 98 6.54 16.41 30.37
C ALA A 98 7.29 16.06 31.67
N LEU A 99 7.99 14.92 31.71
CA LEU A 99 8.80 14.56 32.88
C LEU A 99 10.05 15.45 32.99
N LEU A 100 10.72 15.70 31.87
CA LEU A 100 11.92 16.53 31.84
C LEU A 100 11.60 18.00 32.20
N GLU A 101 10.48 18.54 31.73
CA GLU A 101 9.99 19.89 32.06
C GLU A 101 9.64 20.03 33.55
N GLN A 102 9.24 18.94 34.21
CA GLN A 102 9.05 18.87 35.66
C GLN A 102 10.36 18.72 36.45
N GLY A 103 11.51 18.74 35.77
CA GLY A 103 12.83 18.66 36.38
C GLY A 103 13.33 17.25 36.67
N TRP A 104 12.63 16.21 36.18
CA TRP A 104 13.10 14.83 36.34
C TRP A 104 14.40 14.62 35.55
N THR A 105 15.32 13.84 36.10
CA THR A 105 16.55 13.52 35.38
C THR A 105 16.26 12.55 34.22
N VAL A 106 17.14 12.53 33.22
CA VAL A 106 17.08 11.54 32.13
C VAL A 106 17.16 10.10 32.66
N ILE A 107 17.89 9.89 33.75
CA ILE A 107 18.04 8.58 34.37
C ILE A 107 16.70 8.15 34.98
N ASP A 108 16.07 9.01 35.79
CA ASP A 108 14.79 8.68 36.43
C ASP A 108 13.67 8.52 35.40
N THR A 109 13.64 9.38 34.39
CA THR A 109 12.73 9.28 33.24
C THR A 109 12.87 7.94 32.53
N SER A 110 14.11 7.46 32.33
CA SER A 110 14.38 6.17 31.70
C SER A 110 13.86 4.99 32.51
N TYR A 111 14.01 5.04 33.85
CA TYR A 111 13.49 4.02 34.74
C TYR A 111 11.96 4.00 34.81
N VAL A 112 11.32 5.17 34.95
CA VAL A 112 9.86 5.27 35.07
C VAL A 112 9.15 4.88 33.77
N LEU A 113 9.66 5.31 32.62
CA LEU A 113 9.04 5.01 31.32
C LEU A 113 9.46 3.65 30.73
N GLY A 114 10.36 2.91 31.39
CA GLY A 114 10.83 1.61 30.92
C GLY A 114 11.56 1.64 29.58
N ILE A 115 12.28 2.73 29.29
CA ILE A 115 13.03 2.92 28.04
C ILE A 115 14.49 3.25 28.33
N SER A 116 15.39 3.01 27.38
CA SER A 116 16.80 3.33 27.56
C SER A 116 17.05 4.85 27.65
N LYS A 117 18.14 5.26 28.31
CA LYS A 117 18.58 6.67 28.35
C LYS A 117 18.76 7.25 26.94
N GLN A 118 19.32 6.46 26.02
CA GLN A 118 19.44 6.84 24.61
C GLN A 118 18.08 7.15 23.99
N ARG A 119 17.06 6.34 24.30
CA ARG A 119 15.70 6.56 23.79
C ARG A 119 15.06 7.81 24.38
N VAL A 120 15.29 8.11 25.66
CA VAL A 120 14.89 9.39 26.27
C VAL A 120 15.51 10.57 25.50
N TYR A 121 16.82 10.50 25.21
CA TYR A 121 17.50 11.55 24.43
C TYR A 121 16.96 11.70 23.00
N GLN A 122 16.59 10.60 22.34
CA GLN A 122 16.02 10.63 20.98
C GLN A 122 14.59 11.19 20.94
N LEU A 123 13.84 11.07 22.05
CA LEU A 123 12.44 11.49 22.12
C LEU A 123 12.28 12.91 22.68
N SER A 124 13.27 13.42 23.41
CA SER A 124 13.22 14.75 24.01
C SER A 124 13.34 15.85 22.95
N THR A 125 12.34 16.72 22.87
CA THR A 125 12.39 17.94 22.04
C THR A 125 12.82 19.16 22.85
N VAL A 126 12.69 19.12 24.18
CA VAL A 126 13.14 20.18 25.10
C VAL A 126 14.64 20.47 24.91
N ARG A 127 15.47 19.43 24.81
CA ARG A 127 16.92 19.58 24.58
C ARG A 127 17.29 20.12 23.20
N ASP A 128 16.47 19.89 22.18
CA ASP A 128 16.67 20.47 20.85
C ASP A 128 16.38 21.97 20.84
N ARG A 129 15.39 22.42 21.65
CA ARG A 129 15.13 23.83 21.88
C ARG A 129 16.27 24.50 22.65
N GLU A 130 16.75 23.88 23.73
CA GLU A 130 17.89 24.39 24.53
C GLU A 130 19.15 24.59 23.68
N ARG A 131 19.49 23.61 22.82
CA ARG A 131 20.62 23.70 21.88
C ARG A 131 20.45 24.82 20.85
N SER A 132 19.22 25.06 20.41
CA SER A 132 18.90 26.10 19.43
C SER A 132 18.86 27.50 20.04
N SER A 133 18.55 27.62 21.34
CA SER A 133 18.53 28.89 22.08
C SER A 133 19.90 29.32 22.65
N ALA A 134 20.90 28.44 22.65
CA ALA A 134 22.22 28.78 23.18
C ALA A 134 22.92 29.86 22.32
N PRO A 135 23.45 30.95 22.92
CA PRO A 135 24.09 32.02 22.15
C PRO A 135 25.30 31.47 21.38
N ARG A 136 25.34 31.73 20.06
CA ARG A 136 26.54 31.49 19.24
C ARG A 136 27.67 32.33 19.84
N ARG A 137 28.64 31.70 20.53
CA ARG A 137 29.86 32.37 20.99
C ARG A 137 30.49 33.05 19.78
N ARG A 138 30.43 34.38 19.72
CA ARG A 138 31.25 35.16 18.80
C ARG A 138 32.70 34.86 19.19
N ALA A 139 33.47 34.31 18.26
CA ALA A 139 34.91 34.30 18.37
C ALA A 139 35.35 35.76 18.45
N ALA A 140 35.86 36.16 19.60
CA ALA A 140 36.55 37.43 19.76
C ALA A 140 37.91 37.27 19.08
N GLY A 141 38.14 38.06 18.04
CA GLY A 141 39.42 38.31 17.38
C GLY A 141 39.58 39.81 17.27
#